data_AF-A0A8S3ACR8-F1
#
_entry.id   AF-A0A8S3ACR8-F1
#
_cell.length_a   1.000
_cell.length_b   1.000
_cell.length_c   1.000
_cell.angle_alpha   90.00
_cell.angle_beta   90.00
_cell.angle_gamma   90.00
#
_symmetry.space_group_name_H-M   'P 1'
#
loop_
_entity.id
_entity.type
_entity.pdbx_description
1 polymer ?
#
loop_
_entity_poly.entity_id
_entity_poly.type
_entity_poly.pdbx_seq_one_letter_code
_entity_poly.pdbx_strand_id
1 'polypeptide(L)'
;PDTLFYALILITWIISTWEHYLSYRQYQNYKRCQNVPAELTDVMTDDELNKARLYAMDKMRYNEIHSIFNQVETTILLLIGVLPWLWQTSGNILAKYNYFNYEILQSIVFVGIIMIYSTISNIPWSYYYHFVLEEKHGFNKQTVKFFIKDTIKKLLVTCILTLPIVSLLIKIIQIGGDYFFVYAWLFVTTMSLIIAFIYPNYIAPLFDRYDPLREGELLTSIETLAAKLKFPLAKIYVVEGSARSAHSNAYFYGFFKAKRIVLYDTLIKGYSISENKDDDKEKISEAESTLTHRKTNDVQQTNKKKAEKGCEPEEVLAVLCHEFGHWSLSHNLINLCISFVSL
;
A
#
# COMPACT_ATOMS: atom_id res chain seq x y z
N PRO A 1 30.21 24.80 1.40
CA PRO A 1 28.81 24.68 1.87
C PRO A 1 27.82 24.92 0.72
N ASP A 2 27.88 26.09 0.10
CA ASP A 2 26.94 26.50 -0.95
C ASP A 2 27.12 25.68 -2.24
N THR A 3 28.36 25.37 -2.61
CA THR A 3 28.67 24.49 -3.75
C THR A 3 28.05 23.10 -3.58
N LEU A 4 28.09 22.53 -2.38
CA LEU A 4 27.49 21.22 -2.09
C LEU A 4 25.95 21.29 -2.08
N PHE A 5 25.39 22.39 -1.58
CA PHE A 5 23.94 22.62 -1.61
C PHE A 5 23.41 22.72 -3.05
N TYR A 6 24.05 23.53 -3.90
CA TYR A 6 23.65 23.63 -5.32
C TYR A 6 23.92 22.35 -6.10
N ALA A 7 25.00 21.62 -5.78
CA ALA A 7 25.26 20.30 -6.36
C ALA A 7 24.15 19.29 -6.00
N LEU A 8 23.67 19.30 -4.75
CA LEU A 8 22.55 18.44 -4.33
C LEU A 8 21.27 18.77 -5.11
N ILE A 9 20.93 20.05 -5.25
CA ILE A 9 19.78 20.48 -6.07
C ILE A 9 19.97 20.03 -7.52
N LEU A 10 21.15 20.22 -8.10
CA LEU A 10 21.43 19.80 -9.46
C LEU A 10 21.23 18.28 -9.64
N ILE A 11 21.73 17.48 -8.71
CA ILE A 11 21.60 16.01 -8.75
C ILE A 11 20.12 15.60 -8.68
N THR A 12 19.31 16.18 -7.79
CA THR A 12 17.88 15.83 -7.71
C THR A 12 17.14 16.19 -8.99
N TRP A 13 17.47 17.33 -9.63
CA TRP A 13 16.91 17.69 -10.92
C TRP A 13 17.37 16.78 -12.06
N ILE A 14 18.61 16.30 -12.06
CA ILE A 14 19.10 15.33 -13.04
C ILE A 14 18.32 14.01 -12.92
N ILE A 15 18.15 13.51 -11.69
CA ILE A 15 17.38 12.29 -11.43
C ILE A 15 15.91 12.47 -11.85
N SER A 16 15.27 13.56 -11.44
CA SER A 16 13.89 13.87 -11.81
C SER A 16 13.70 13.99 -13.34
N THR A 17 14.65 14.62 -14.03
CA THR A 17 14.62 14.73 -15.50
C THR A 17 14.75 13.35 -16.17
N TRP A 18 15.59 12.48 -15.62
CA TRP A 18 15.76 11.11 -16.11
C TRP A 18 14.48 10.28 -15.91
N GLU A 19 13.87 10.35 -14.73
CA GLU A 19 12.59 9.69 -14.46
C GLU A 19 11.48 10.19 -15.39
N HIS A 20 11.39 11.51 -15.59
CA HIS A 20 10.45 12.11 -16.54
C HIS A 20 10.66 11.59 -17.97
N TYR A 21 11.91 11.43 -18.39
CA TYR A 21 12.23 10.84 -19.69
C TYR A 21 11.76 9.39 -19.82
N LEU A 22 11.96 8.56 -18.78
CA LEU A 22 11.48 7.18 -18.76
C LEU A 22 9.96 7.11 -18.82
N SER A 23 9.28 7.91 -18.01
CA SER A 23 7.82 8.04 -18.02
C SER A 23 7.30 8.53 -19.37
N TYR A 24 7.96 9.51 -19.98
CA TYR A 24 7.61 9.97 -21.32
C TYR A 24 7.68 8.82 -22.34
N ARG A 25 8.75 8.02 -22.33
CA ARG A 25 8.88 6.86 -23.23
C ARG A 25 7.75 5.86 -23.05
N GLN A 26 7.44 5.50 -21.80
CA GLN A 26 6.37 4.56 -21.50
C GLN A 26 5.00 5.12 -21.89
N TYR A 27 4.77 6.42 -21.70
CA TYR A 27 3.55 7.09 -22.11
C TYR A 27 3.36 7.11 -23.63
N GLN A 28 4.44 7.31 -24.40
CA GLN A 28 4.39 7.18 -25.86
C GLN A 28 4.09 5.75 -26.31
N ASN A 29 4.57 4.74 -25.57
CA ASN A 29 4.24 3.35 -25.85
C ASN A 29 2.73 3.10 -25.72
N TYR A 30 2.09 3.57 -24.64
CA TYR A 30 0.64 3.47 -24.47
C TYR A 30 -0.18 4.24 -25.52
N LYS A 31 0.39 5.28 -26.15
CA LYS A 31 -0.27 5.96 -27.28
C LYS A 31 -0.23 5.14 -28.57
N ARG A 32 0.85 4.37 -28.77
CA ARG A 32 1.08 3.56 -29.97
C ARG A 32 0.35 2.21 -29.92
N CYS A 33 0.30 1.58 -28.74
CA CYS A 33 -0.37 0.29 -28.53
C CYS A 33 -1.90 0.44 -28.51
N GLN A 34 -2.52 0.64 -29.68
CA GLN A 34 -3.99 0.79 -29.78
C GLN A 34 -4.73 -0.53 -30.02
N ASN A 35 -4.02 -1.52 -30.57
CA ASN A 35 -4.56 -2.84 -30.90
C ASN A 35 -3.84 -3.91 -30.09
N VAL A 36 -4.53 -5.00 -29.80
CA VAL A 36 -3.92 -6.16 -29.12
C VAL A 36 -2.83 -6.77 -30.01
N PRO A 37 -1.59 -6.97 -29.49
CA PRO A 37 -0.56 -7.70 -30.19
C PRO A 37 -1.02 -9.13 -30.53
N ALA A 38 -0.51 -9.70 -31.63
CA ALA A 38 -0.91 -11.03 -32.09
C ALA A 38 -0.68 -12.13 -31.03
N GLU A 39 0.32 -11.94 -30.16
CA GLU A 39 0.68 -12.86 -29.09
C GLU A 39 -0.30 -12.83 -27.90
N LEU A 40 -1.15 -11.81 -27.81
CA LEU A 40 -2.06 -11.59 -26.67
C LEU A 40 -3.54 -11.65 -27.05
N THR A 41 -3.86 -11.99 -28.30
CA THR A 41 -5.24 -12.03 -28.81
C THR A 41 -6.12 -13.03 -28.06
N ASP A 42 -5.53 -14.11 -27.56
CA ASP A 42 -6.24 -15.14 -26.79
C ASP A 42 -6.44 -14.78 -25.30
N VAL A 43 -5.76 -13.75 -24.80
CA VAL A 43 -5.74 -13.39 -23.37
C VAL A 43 -6.55 -12.13 -23.06
N MET A 44 -6.66 -11.21 -24.02
CA MET A 44 -7.25 -9.89 -23.79
C MET A 44 -7.98 -9.39 -25.02
N THR A 45 -9.15 -8.80 -24.80
CA THR A 45 -9.93 -8.15 -25.85
C THR A 45 -9.45 -6.72 -26.13
N ASP A 46 -9.75 -6.18 -27.32
CA ASP A 46 -9.41 -4.78 -27.65
C ASP A 46 -10.09 -3.75 -26.72
N ASP A 47 -11.28 -4.06 -26.18
CA ASP A 47 -11.97 -3.19 -25.21
C ASP A 47 -11.26 -3.19 -23.85
N GLU A 48 -10.82 -4.36 -23.37
CA GLU A 48 -10.05 -4.48 -22.14
C GLU A 48 -8.67 -3.81 -22.27
N LEU A 49 -7.99 -4.01 -23.39
CA LEU A 49 -6.73 -3.31 -23.67
C LEU A 49 -6.96 -1.80 -23.64
N ASN A 50 -7.99 -1.29 -24.31
CA ASN A 50 -8.25 0.14 -24.35
C ASN A 50 -8.59 0.71 -22.96
N LYS A 51 -9.34 -0.01 -22.13
CA LYS A 51 -9.60 0.37 -20.74
C LYS A 51 -8.31 0.39 -19.91
N ALA A 52 -7.52 -0.68 -19.96
CA ALA A 52 -6.25 -0.78 -19.23
C ALA A 52 -5.26 0.31 -19.66
N ARG A 53 -5.18 0.58 -20.97
CA ARG A 53 -4.34 1.61 -21.58
C ARG A 53 -4.75 3.01 -21.13
N LEU A 54 -6.05 3.34 -21.17
CA LEU A 54 -6.55 4.63 -20.72
C LEU A 54 -6.32 4.82 -19.21
N TYR A 55 -6.55 3.78 -18.40
CA TYR A 55 -6.24 3.80 -16.96
C TYR A 55 -4.75 4.04 -16.70
N ALA A 56 -3.87 3.29 -17.37
CA ALA A 56 -2.42 3.45 -17.25
C ALA A 56 -1.97 4.86 -17.67
N MET A 57 -2.52 5.40 -18.78
CA MET A 57 -2.19 6.74 -19.25
C MET A 57 -2.64 7.85 -18.29
N ASP A 58 -3.83 7.74 -17.70
CA ASP A 58 -4.31 8.69 -16.71
C ASP A 58 -3.47 8.63 -15.43
N LYS A 59 -3.14 7.41 -14.96
CA LYS A 59 -2.28 7.19 -13.79
C LYS A 59 -0.88 7.75 -14.00
N MET A 60 -0.29 7.55 -15.17
CA MET A 60 0.99 8.14 -15.51
C MET A 60 0.95 9.67 -15.52
N ARG A 61 -0.07 10.27 -16.16
CA ARG A 61 -0.23 11.73 -16.16
C ARG A 61 -0.31 12.30 -14.75
N TYR A 62 -1.09 11.66 -13.89
CA TYR A 62 -1.17 12.03 -12.48
C TYR A 62 0.19 11.93 -11.79
N ASN A 63 0.88 10.80 -11.92
CA ASN A 63 2.20 10.59 -11.31
C ASN A 63 3.24 11.61 -11.79
N GLU A 64 3.24 11.95 -13.08
CA GLU A 64 4.15 12.95 -13.63
C GLU A 64 3.88 14.36 -13.09
N ILE A 65 2.62 14.78 -13.11
CA ILE A 65 2.25 16.11 -12.60
C ILE A 65 2.56 16.21 -11.10
N HIS A 66 2.25 15.17 -10.34
CA HIS A 66 2.53 15.11 -8.90
C HIS A 66 4.04 15.08 -8.62
N SER A 67 4.81 14.31 -9.38
CA SER A 67 6.28 14.25 -9.25
C SER A 67 6.94 15.60 -9.54
N ILE A 68 6.55 16.26 -10.64
CA ILE A 68 7.04 17.60 -10.98
C ILE A 68 6.69 18.60 -9.87
N PHE A 69 5.44 18.56 -9.38
CA PHE A 69 5.04 19.42 -8.26
C PHE A 69 5.91 19.18 -7.02
N ASN A 70 6.11 17.92 -6.62
CA ASN A 70 6.92 17.57 -5.45
C ASN A 70 8.39 17.99 -5.63
N GLN A 71 8.94 17.87 -6.83
CA GLN A 71 10.30 18.31 -7.15
C GLN A 71 10.43 19.85 -7.05
N VAL A 72 9.45 20.58 -7.58
CA VAL A 72 9.40 22.05 -7.49
C VAL A 72 9.19 22.50 -6.04
N GLU A 73 8.24 21.91 -5.33
CA GLU A 73 7.97 22.17 -3.91
C GLU A 73 9.23 21.95 -3.08
N THR A 74 9.87 20.78 -3.20
CA THR A 74 11.11 20.47 -2.47
C THR A 74 12.21 21.48 -2.80
N THR A 75 12.39 21.84 -4.07
CA THR A 75 13.37 22.84 -4.49
C THR A 75 13.10 24.20 -3.84
N ILE A 76 11.84 24.66 -3.86
CA ILE A 76 11.43 25.92 -3.25
C ILE A 76 11.65 25.89 -1.72
N LEU A 77 11.24 24.82 -1.05
CA LEU A 77 11.40 24.65 0.40
C LEU A 77 12.88 24.69 0.81
N LEU A 78 13.76 24.08 0.01
CA LEU A 78 15.20 24.11 0.23
C LEU A 78 15.78 25.51 -0.01
N LEU A 79 15.44 26.18 -1.11
CA LEU A 79 15.96 27.51 -1.47
C LEU A 79 15.52 28.60 -0.49
N ILE A 80 14.27 28.54 0.00
CA ILE A 80 13.74 29.51 0.97
C ILE A 80 14.27 29.23 2.39
N GLY A 81 14.79 28.02 2.65
CA GLY A 81 15.25 27.65 3.99
C GLY A 81 14.09 27.39 4.95
N VAL A 82 13.01 26.75 4.48
CA VAL A 82 11.84 26.45 5.29
C VAL A 82 12.18 25.49 6.44
N LEU A 83 13.12 24.57 6.25
CA LEU A 83 13.54 23.63 7.31
C LEU A 83 14.19 24.35 8.51
N PRO A 84 15.20 25.24 8.35
CA PRO A 84 15.69 26.09 9.44
C PRO A 84 14.59 26.94 10.09
N TRP A 85 13.69 27.51 9.28
CA TRP A 85 12.58 28.33 9.79
C TRP A 85 11.60 27.51 10.65
N LEU A 86 11.26 26.29 10.22
CA LEU A 86 10.44 25.35 10.98
C LEU A 86 11.14 24.95 12.28
N TRP A 87 12.44 24.66 12.25
CA TRP A 87 13.24 24.35 13.43
C TRP A 87 13.19 25.48 14.47
N GLN A 88 13.39 26.72 14.04
CA GLN A 88 13.31 27.89 14.91
C GLN A 88 11.89 28.09 15.46
N THR A 89 10.88 27.87 14.63
CA THR A 89 9.47 27.94 15.05
C THR A 89 9.15 26.89 16.11
N SER A 90 9.66 25.65 15.98
CA SER A 90 9.52 24.62 17.00
C SER A 90 10.16 25.02 18.33
N GLY A 91 11.34 25.66 18.29
CA GLY A 91 11.99 26.23 19.47
C GLY A 91 11.16 27.35 20.12
N ASN A 92 10.61 28.26 19.31
CA ASN A 92 9.76 29.37 19.78
C ASN A 92 8.45 28.89 20.43
N ILE A 93 7.87 27.78 19.93
CA ILE A 93 6.70 27.15 20.55
C ILE A 93 7.05 26.63 21.94
N LEU A 94 8.17 25.92 22.08
CA LEU A 94 8.61 25.36 23.37
C LEU A 94 9.04 26.42 24.37
N ALA A 95 9.67 27.48 23.87
CA ALA A 95 9.97 28.68 24.61
C ALA A 95 8.73 29.25 25.33
N LYS A 96 7.59 29.32 24.64
CA LYS A 96 6.33 29.80 25.25
C LYS A 96 5.89 28.98 26.48
N TYR A 97 6.32 27.72 26.58
CA TYR A 97 6.01 26.81 27.69
C TYR A 97 7.19 26.59 28.66
N ASN A 98 8.22 27.44 28.63
CA ASN A 98 9.43 27.34 29.46
C ASN A 98 10.36 26.14 29.20
N TYR A 99 10.27 25.50 28.03
CA TYR A 99 11.12 24.36 27.65
C TYR A 99 12.29 24.77 26.73
N PHE A 100 13.09 25.76 27.14
CA PHE A 100 14.04 26.46 26.26
C PHE A 100 15.33 25.71 25.87
N ASN A 101 15.62 24.52 26.41
CA ASN A 101 16.90 23.82 26.18
C ASN A 101 16.74 22.31 25.90
N TYR A 102 15.53 21.85 25.57
CA TYR A 102 15.26 20.43 25.35
C TYR A 102 15.29 20.09 23.86
N GLU A 103 16.48 19.83 23.31
CA GLU A 103 16.70 19.53 21.88
C GLU A 103 15.83 18.37 21.37
N ILE A 104 15.69 17.30 22.17
CA ILE A 104 14.83 16.15 21.82
C ILE A 104 13.37 16.59 21.70
N LEU A 105 12.90 17.43 22.63
CA LEU A 105 11.52 17.92 22.59
C LEU A 105 11.29 18.85 21.40
N GLN A 106 12.27 19.70 21.07
CA GLN A 106 12.25 20.52 19.86
C GLN A 106 12.20 19.68 18.59
N SER A 107 12.96 18.59 18.54
CA SER A 107 12.96 17.65 17.43
C SER A 107 11.61 16.93 17.28
N ILE A 108 10.96 16.55 18.39
CA ILE A 108 9.62 15.96 18.37
C ILE A 108 8.59 16.95 17.80
N VAL A 109 8.63 18.22 18.25
CA VAL A 109 7.72 19.26 17.74
C VAL A 109 8.00 19.53 16.26
N PHE A 110 9.28 19.61 15.86
CA PHE A 110 9.70 19.82 14.47
C PHE A 110 9.20 18.70 13.55
N VAL A 111 9.46 17.44 13.91
CA VAL A 111 8.98 16.27 13.15
C VAL A 111 7.46 16.24 13.11
N GLY A 112 6.78 16.54 14.22
CA GLY A 112 5.32 16.61 14.27
C GLY A 112 4.75 17.66 13.30
N ILE A 113 5.33 18.85 13.23
CA ILE A 113 4.92 19.90 12.29
C ILE A 113 5.16 19.45 10.84
N ILE A 114 6.31 18.83 10.55
CA ILE A 114 6.60 18.29 9.22
C ILE A 114 5.60 17.21 8.81
N MET A 115 5.23 16.30 9.72
CA MET A 115 4.24 15.26 9.44
C MET A 115 2.85 15.86 9.13
N ILE A 116 2.45 16.89 9.88
CA ILE A 116 1.19 17.61 9.62
C ILE A 116 1.26 18.33 8.27
N TYR A 117 2.34 19.06 7.99
CA TYR A 117 2.56 19.72 6.72
C TYR A 117 2.49 18.74 5.55
N SER A 118 3.26 17.65 5.61
CA SER A 118 3.30 16.62 4.58
C SER A 118 1.94 15.97 4.35
N THR A 119 1.19 15.72 5.42
CA THR A 119 -0.19 15.19 5.31
C THR A 119 -1.09 16.18 4.60
N ILE A 120 -1.06 17.47 4.98
CA ILE A 120 -1.91 18.50 4.37
C ILE A 120 -1.54 18.71 2.89
N SER A 121 -0.26 18.80 2.56
CA SER A 121 0.21 18.95 1.17
C SER A 121 -0.21 17.76 0.29
N ASN A 122 -0.30 16.55 0.84
CA ASN A 122 -0.69 15.34 0.10
C ASN A 122 -2.22 15.17 -0.04
N ILE A 123 -3.04 15.79 0.80
CA ILE A 123 -4.51 15.64 0.74
C ILE A 123 -5.08 15.95 -0.65
N PRO A 124 -4.75 17.07 -1.32
CA PRO A 124 -5.26 17.37 -2.67
C PRO A 124 -4.90 16.29 -3.70
N TRP A 125 -3.65 15.80 -3.65
CA TRP A 125 -3.16 14.77 -4.56
C TRP A 125 -3.85 13.43 -4.32
N SER A 126 -3.96 13.01 -3.07
CA SER A 126 -4.65 11.78 -2.70
C SER A 126 -6.15 11.84 -3.00
N TYR A 127 -6.79 13.00 -2.77
CA TYR A 127 -8.18 13.21 -3.12
C TYR A 127 -8.41 13.08 -4.63
N TYR A 128 -7.59 13.73 -5.45
CA TYR A 128 -7.69 13.62 -6.90
C TYR A 128 -7.48 12.17 -7.36
N TYR A 129 -6.48 11.48 -6.80
CA TYR A 129 -6.21 10.08 -7.13
C TYR A 129 -7.44 9.20 -6.88
N HIS A 130 -8.06 9.31 -5.71
CA HIS A 130 -9.17 8.43 -5.35
C HIS A 130 -10.51 8.84 -5.97
N PHE A 131 -10.90 10.12 -5.86
CA PHE A 131 -12.25 10.57 -6.21
C PHE A 131 -12.38 11.09 -7.64
N VAL A 132 -11.27 11.26 -8.37
CA VAL A 132 -11.30 11.64 -9.80
C VAL A 132 -10.73 10.53 -10.65
N LEU A 133 -9.49 10.10 -10.41
CA LEU A 133 -8.82 9.11 -11.24
C LEU A 133 -9.41 7.70 -11.03
N GLU A 134 -9.36 7.16 -9.80
CA GLU A 134 -9.88 5.82 -9.53
C GLU A 134 -11.41 5.74 -9.70
N GLU A 135 -12.14 6.83 -9.41
CA GLU A 135 -13.59 6.92 -9.65
C GLU A 135 -13.92 6.89 -11.15
N LYS A 136 -13.19 7.63 -11.99
CA LYS A 136 -13.34 7.61 -13.47
C LYS A 136 -13.22 6.19 -14.04
N HIS A 137 -12.35 5.38 -13.45
CA HIS A 137 -12.13 3.99 -13.87
C HIS A 137 -12.94 2.96 -13.07
N GLY A 138 -13.83 3.41 -12.18
CA GLY A 138 -14.76 2.56 -11.43
C GLY A 138 -14.14 1.69 -10.34
N PHE A 139 -12.89 1.99 -9.95
CA PHE A 139 -12.16 1.27 -8.92
C PHE A 139 -12.44 1.79 -7.51
N ASN A 140 -12.70 3.09 -7.35
CA ASN A 140 -12.96 3.68 -6.04
C ASN A 140 -14.28 3.14 -5.43
N LYS A 141 -14.23 2.83 -4.14
CA LYS A 141 -15.39 2.37 -3.34
C LYS A 141 -15.57 3.12 -2.03
N GLN A 142 -14.56 3.86 -1.60
CA GLN A 142 -14.59 4.64 -0.37
C GLN A 142 -15.41 5.93 -0.54
N THR A 143 -16.02 6.36 0.56
CA THR A 143 -16.67 7.67 0.69
C THR A 143 -15.71 8.74 1.18
N VAL A 144 -16.01 10.02 0.96
CA VAL A 144 -15.20 11.14 1.49
C VAL A 144 -15.09 11.08 3.03
N LYS A 145 -16.16 10.67 3.72
CA LYS A 145 -16.15 10.49 5.19
C LYS A 145 -15.18 9.38 5.61
N PHE A 146 -15.17 8.26 4.89
CA PHE A 146 -14.22 7.18 5.14
C PHE A 146 -12.78 7.68 4.91
N PHE A 147 -12.52 8.34 3.79
CA PHE A 147 -11.21 8.89 3.44
C PHE A 147 -10.66 9.84 4.52
N ILE A 148 -11.43 10.82 4.98
CA ILE A 148 -10.98 11.78 6.00
C ILE A 148 -10.69 11.07 7.33
N LYS A 149 -11.59 10.18 7.77
CA LYS A 149 -11.40 9.39 9.00
C LYS A 149 -10.14 8.52 8.91
N ASP A 150 -9.92 7.88 7.77
CA ASP A 150 -8.77 7.02 7.54
C ASP A 150 -7.46 7.83 7.54
N THR A 151 -7.44 9.00 6.89
CA THR A 151 -6.29 9.92 6.88
C THR A 151 -5.94 10.41 8.29
N ILE A 152 -6.93 10.85 9.08
CA ILE A 152 -6.70 11.28 10.46
C ILE A 152 -6.17 10.12 11.31
N LYS A 153 -6.79 8.95 11.20
CA LYS A 153 -6.36 7.74 11.94
C LYS A 153 -4.93 7.33 11.56
N LYS A 154 -4.57 7.37 10.28
CA LYS A 154 -3.20 7.11 9.79
C LYS A 154 -2.21 8.11 10.38
N LEU A 155 -2.52 9.40 10.36
CA LEU A 155 -1.66 10.43 10.95
C LEU A 155 -1.43 10.18 12.45
N LEU A 156 -2.49 9.91 13.21
CA LEU A 156 -2.38 9.65 14.65
C LEU A 156 -1.52 8.42 14.96
N VAL A 157 -1.78 7.29 14.29
CA VAL A 157 -0.99 6.06 14.46
C VAL A 157 0.47 6.30 14.10
N THR A 158 0.73 7.01 13.00
CA THR A 158 2.10 7.32 12.56
C THR A 158 2.81 8.23 13.56
N CYS A 159 2.14 9.24 14.12
CA CYS A 159 2.71 10.11 15.15
C CYS A 159 3.04 9.33 16.43
N ILE A 160 2.11 8.50 16.92
CA ILE A 160 2.27 7.69 18.12
C ILE A 160 3.47 6.73 17.98
N LEU A 161 3.70 6.20 16.78
CA LEU A 161 4.81 5.30 16.53
C LEU A 161 6.14 6.04 16.30
N THR A 162 6.13 7.07 15.45
CA THR A 162 7.36 7.71 14.96
C THR A 162 7.99 8.64 15.99
N LEU A 163 7.20 9.44 16.71
CA LEU A 163 7.76 10.44 17.64
C LEU A 163 8.56 9.81 18.80
N PRO A 164 8.12 8.71 19.44
CA PRO A 164 8.93 8.01 20.44
C PRO A 164 10.18 7.35 19.85
N ILE A 165 10.09 6.80 18.63
CA ILE A 165 11.25 6.18 17.99
C ILE A 165 12.33 7.21 17.68
N VAL A 166 11.93 8.34 17.11
CA VAL A 166 12.84 9.46 16.82
C VAL A 166 13.46 10.00 18.11
N SER A 167 12.69 10.16 19.18
CA SER A 167 13.22 10.69 20.44
C SER A 167 14.27 9.76 21.07
N LEU A 168 14.03 8.44 21.05
CA LEU A 168 14.99 7.43 21.49
C LEU A 168 16.22 7.38 20.58
N LEU A 169 16.04 7.45 19.27
CA LEU A 169 17.14 7.49 18.31
C LEU A 169 18.07 8.68 18.55
N ILE A 170 17.51 9.89 18.71
CA ILE A 170 18.28 11.09 19.02
C ILE A 170 19.03 10.90 20.36
N LYS A 171 18.38 10.31 21.37
CA LYS A 171 19.01 10.03 22.66
C LYS A 171 20.19 9.07 22.54
N ILE A 172 20.07 8.04 21.71
CA ILE A 172 21.15 7.10 21.40
C ILE A 172 22.31 7.82 20.72
N ILE A 173 22.02 8.68 19.74
CA ILE A 173 23.03 9.48 19.04
C ILE A 173 23.78 10.40 20.02
N GLN A 174 23.06 11.07 20.92
CA GLN A 174 23.66 11.98 21.90
C GLN A 174 24.60 11.30 22.92
N ILE A 175 24.38 10.01 23.23
CA ILE A 175 25.15 9.27 24.25
C ILE A 175 26.17 8.30 23.63
N GLY A 176 25.99 7.91 22.36
CA GLY A 176 26.69 6.80 21.74
C GLY A 176 28.19 6.99 21.45
N GLY A 177 28.74 8.19 21.64
CA GLY A 177 30.16 8.50 21.40
C GLY A 177 30.58 8.26 19.95
N ASP A 178 31.85 7.95 19.69
CA ASP A 178 32.39 7.79 18.33
C ASP A 178 31.73 6.64 17.53
N TYR A 179 31.18 5.64 18.24
CA TYR A 179 30.49 4.48 17.65
C TYR A 179 28.96 4.61 17.68
N PHE A 180 28.41 5.83 17.83
CA PHE A 180 26.97 6.06 17.91
C PHE A 180 26.19 5.42 16.75
N PHE A 181 26.77 5.39 15.56
CA PHE A 181 26.17 4.83 14.35
C PHE A 181 25.88 3.33 14.47
N VAL A 182 26.70 2.56 15.19
CA VAL A 182 26.47 1.12 15.43
C VAL A 182 25.25 0.92 16.34
N TYR A 183 25.14 1.72 17.41
CA TYR A 183 24.00 1.66 18.32
C TYR A 183 22.71 2.15 17.67
N ALA A 184 22.81 3.21 16.86
CA ALA A 184 21.69 3.75 16.07
C ALA A 184 21.20 2.71 15.05
N TRP A 185 22.11 2.11 14.29
CA TRP A 185 21.80 1.04 13.34
C TRP A 185 21.11 -0.13 14.04
N LEU A 186 21.70 -0.66 15.12
CA LEU A 186 21.13 -1.77 15.87
C LEU A 186 19.73 -1.43 16.41
N PHE A 187 19.53 -0.20 16.90
CA PHE A 187 18.24 0.27 17.38
C PHE A 187 17.21 0.34 16.25
N VAL A 188 17.53 0.96 15.12
CA VAL A 188 16.58 1.09 14.01
C VAL A 188 16.26 -0.29 13.42
N THR A 189 17.25 -1.17 13.22
CA THR A 189 17.03 -2.57 12.81
C THR A 189 16.10 -3.30 13.77
N THR A 190 16.32 -3.16 15.08
CA THR A 190 15.47 -3.79 16.10
C THR A 190 14.04 -3.24 16.05
N MET A 191 13.88 -1.91 15.96
CA MET A 191 12.58 -1.27 15.84
C MET A 191 11.85 -1.66 14.56
N SER A 192 12.55 -1.77 13.43
CA SER A 192 11.98 -2.24 12.16
C SER A 192 11.45 -3.67 12.27
N LEU A 193 12.18 -4.58 12.94
CA LEU A 193 11.73 -5.94 13.19
C LEU A 193 10.50 -5.98 14.12
N ILE A 194 10.50 -5.17 15.18
CA ILE A 194 9.36 -5.04 16.10
C ILE A 194 8.12 -4.56 15.34
N ILE A 195 8.26 -3.52 14.52
CA ILE A 195 7.15 -2.98 13.72
C ILE A 195 6.67 -4.03 12.70
N ALA A 196 7.57 -4.71 12.00
CA ALA A 196 7.21 -5.77 11.06
C ALA A 196 6.42 -6.91 11.73
N PHE A 197 6.68 -7.19 13.01
CA PHE A 197 5.95 -8.18 13.79
C PHE A 197 4.59 -7.67 14.30
N ILE A 198 4.54 -6.43 14.80
CA ILE A 198 3.33 -5.83 15.38
C ILE A 198 2.33 -5.43 14.29
N TYR A 199 2.81 -4.98 13.13
CA TYR A 199 2.00 -4.35 12.10
C TYR A 199 0.79 -5.20 11.66
N PRO A 200 0.96 -6.47 11.23
CA PRO A 200 -0.17 -7.25 10.74
C PRO A 200 -1.20 -7.62 11.81
N ASN A 201 -0.77 -7.68 13.08
CA ASN A 201 -1.60 -8.14 14.19
C ASN A 201 -2.36 -7.02 14.90
N TYR A 202 -1.78 -5.83 14.96
CA TYR A 202 -2.28 -4.74 15.80
C TYR A 202 -2.50 -3.43 15.03
N ILE A 203 -1.75 -3.18 13.96
CA ILE A 203 -1.85 -1.92 13.21
C ILE A 203 -2.81 -2.09 12.04
N ALA A 204 -2.60 -3.11 11.19
CA ALA A 204 -3.44 -3.36 10.03
C ALA A 204 -4.94 -3.54 10.39
N PRO A 205 -5.31 -4.27 11.47
CA PRO A 205 -6.71 -4.41 11.88
C PRO A 205 -7.39 -3.12 12.37
N LEU A 206 -6.63 -2.03 12.64
CA LEU A 206 -7.21 -0.72 12.92
C LEU A 206 -7.78 -0.06 11.67
N PHE A 207 -7.29 -0.46 10.49
CA PHE A 207 -7.62 0.13 9.20
C PHE A 207 -8.62 -0.71 8.41
N ASP A 208 -8.51 -2.03 8.50
CA ASP A 208 -9.28 -2.97 7.70
C ASP A 208 -9.83 -4.11 8.54
N ARG A 209 -10.95 -4.69 8.12
CA ARG A 209 -11.55 -5.87 8.74
C ARG A 209 -10.87 -7.13 8.21
N TYR A 210 -10.46 -8.00 9.13
CA TYR A 210 -9.85 -9.29 8.84
C TYR A 210 -10.69 -10.40 9.45
N ASP A 211 -11.28 -11.25 8.62
CA ASP A 211 -12.03 -12.42 9.07
C ASP A 211 -11.31 -13.71 8.67
N PRO A 212 -11.37 -14.80 9.47
CA PRO A 212 -10.88 -16.10 9.03
C PRO A 212 -11.56 -16.53 7.72
N LEU A 213 -10.82 -17.19 6.83
CA LEU A 213 -11.41 -17.77 5.62
C LEU A 213 -12.47 -18.80 6.03
N ARG A 214 -13.65 -18.73 5.38
CA ARG A 214 -14.76 -19.66 5.62
C ARG A 214 -14.36 -21.10 5.28
N GLU A 215 -14.93 -22.05 6.01
CA GLU A 215 -14.83 -23.48 5.70
C GLU A 215 -15.38 -23.75 4.29
N GLY A 216 -14.67 -24.56 3.51
CA GLY A 216 -15.05 -24.88 2.14
C GLY A 216 -13.93 -25.51 1.31
N GLU A 217 -14.20 -25.68 0.02
CA GLU A 217 -13.26 -26.30 -0.94
C GLU A 217 -11.95 -25.50 -1.05
N LEU A 218 -12.05 -24.16 -1.11
CA LEU A 218 -10.88 -23.28 -1.21
C LEU A 218 -9.96 -23.41 0.00
N LEU A 219 -10.52 -23.41 1.22
CA LEU A 219 -9.74 -23.57 2.45
C LEU A 219 -9.00 -24.91 2.45
N THR A 220 -9.73 -26.01 2.19
CA THR A 220 -9.18 -27.38 2.13
C THR A 220 -8.06 -27.50 1.10
N SER A 221 -8.24 -26.87 -0.06
CA SER A 221 -7.27 -26.88 -1.15
C SER A 221 -5.98 -26.12 -0.79
N ILE A 222 -6.10 -24.97 -0.12
CA ILE A 222 -4.94 -24.20 0.37
C ILE A 222 -4.18 -24.98 1.44
N GLU A 223 -4.89 -25.60 2.40
CA GLU A 223 -4.26 -26.41 3.45
C GLU A 223 -3.52 -27.62 2.88
N THR A 224 -4.13 -28.30 1.90
CA THR A 224 -3.50 -29.43 1.20
C THR A 224 -2.23 -28.99 0.46
N LEU A 225 -2.28 -27.86 -0.24
CA LEU A 225 -1.12 -27.29 -0.93
C LEU A 225 -0.01 -26.89 0.05
N ALA A 226 -0.35 -26.22 1.14
CA ALA A 226 0.60 -25.82 2.17
C ALA A 226 1.26 -27.04 2.83
N ALA A 227 0.48 -28.09 3.14
CA ALA A 227 0.98 -29.34 3.69
C ALA A 227 1.96 -30.04 2.72
N LYS A 228 1.60 -30.10 1.42
CA LYS A 228 2.46 -30.67 0.36
C LYS A 228 3.80 -29.95 0.26
N LEU A 229 3.79 -28.62 0.40
CA LEU A 229 4.99 -27.78 0.35
C LEU A 229 5.71 -27.65 1.69
N LYS A 230 5.21 -28.31 2.75
CA LYS A 230 5.69 -28.17 4.13
C LYS A 230 5.75 -26.71 4.59
N PHE A 231 4.85 -25.88 4.06
CA PHE A 231 4.71 -24.50 4.47
C PHE A 231 4.05 -24.47 5.85
N PRO A 232 4.64 -23.80 6.86
CA PRO A 232 4.10 -23.76 8.22
C PRO A 232 2.91 -22.78 8.32
N LEU A 233 1.81 -23.16 7.68
CA LEU A 233 0.55 -22.42 7.68
C LEU A 233 -0.08 -22.45 9.08
N ALA A 234 -0.31 -21.28 9.64
CA ALA A 234 -0.99 -21.13 10.93
C ALA A 234 -2.45 -20.72 10.78
N LYS A 235 -2.74 -19.70 9.95
CA LYS A 235 -4.09 -19.18 9.72
C LYS A 235 -4.23 -18.55 8.34
N ILE A 236 -5.45 -18.57 7.81
CA ILE A 236 -5.81 -17.87 6.57
C ILE A 236 -6.89 -16.83 6.90
N TYR A 237 -6.67 -15.61 6.44
CA TYR A 237 -7.58 -14.48 6.63
C TYR A 237 -8.05 -13.95 5.27
N VAL A 238 -9.25 -13.38 5.26
CA VAL A 238 -9.75 -12.54 4.18
C VAL A 238 -9.87 -11.11 4.71
N VAL A 239 -9.30 -10.16 3.96
CA VAL A 239 -9.39 -8.73 4.26
C VAL A 239 -10.47 -8.08 3.39
N GLU A 240 -11.26 -7.18 4.00
CA GLU A 240 -12.30 -6.39 3.32
C GLU A 240 -11.70 -5.26 2.46
N GLY A 241 -11.01 -5.64 1.37
CA GLY A 241 -10.42 -4.71 0.42
C GLY A 241 -11.48 -3.95 -0.40
N SER A 242 -12.64 -4.56 -0.62
CA SER A 242 -13.76 -4.00 -1.37
C SER A 242 -14.30 -2.69 -0.78
N ALA A 243 -14.16 -2.47 0.54
CA ALA A 243 -14.52 -1.22 1.20
C ALA A 243 -13.70 -0.02 0.69
N ARG A 244 -12.48 -0.28 0.17
CA ARG A 244 -11.57 0.74 -0.35
C ARG A 244 -11.58 0.80 -1.86
N SER A 245 -11.42 -0.34 -2.52
CA SER A 245 -11.26 -0.39 -3.96
C SER A 245 -11.64 -1.76 -4.55
N ALA A 246 -11.87 -1.80 -5.85
CA ALA A 246 -12.08 -3.05 -6.58
C ALA A 246 -10.78 -3.77 -7.00
N HIS A 247 -9.62 -3.38 -6.46
CA HIS A 247 -8.33 -4.04 -6.72
C HIS A 247 -8.19 -5.31 -5.88
N SER A 248 -7.56 -6.33 -6.45
CA SER A 248 -7.37 -7.64 -5.82
C SER A 248 -5.90 -7.89 -5.50
N ASN A 249 -5.64 -8.56 -4.38
CA ASN A 249 -4.28 -8.92 -3.98
C ASN A 249 -4.30 -10.15 -3.04
N ALA A 250 -3.16 -10.80 -2.91
CA ALA A 250 -2.89 -11.82 -1.91
C ALA A 250 -1.47 -11.62 -1.38
N TYR A 251 -1.27 -11.89 -0.10
CA TYR A 251 0.06 -11.86 0.50
C TYR A 251 0.13 -12.80 1.69
N PHE A 252 1.33 -13.17 2.09
CA PHE A 252 1.56 -13.87 3.35
C PHE A 252 2.53 -13.07 4.22
N TYR A 253 2.39 -13.26 5.53
CA TYR A 253 3.27 -12.66 6.51
C TYR A 253 3.55 -13.65 7.64
N GLY A 254 4.51 -13.29 8.51
CA GLY A 254 4.82 -14.06 9.70
C GLY A 254 6.20 -14.72 9.66
N PHE A 255 6.75 -14.85 10.86
CA PHE A 255 8.09 -15.36 11.10
C PHE A 255 8.07 -16.84 11.44
N PHE A 256 9.12 -17.54 11.02
CA PHE A 256 9.37 -18.95 11.33
C PHE A 256 8.14 -19.86 11.08
N LYS A 257 7.59 -20.45 12.14
CA LYS A 257 6.55 -21.49 12.12
C LYS A 257 5.12 -20.95 12.16
N ALA A 258 4.94 -19.62 12.21
CA ALA A 258 3.62 -19.00 12.34
C ALA A 258 3.31 -18.11 11.13
N LYS A 259 3.24 -18.72 9.93
CA LYS A 259 2.93 -17.98 8.70
C LYS A 259 1.44 -17.91 8.47
N ARG A 260 0.99 -16.75 8.00
CA ARG A 260 -0.42 -16.46 7.75
C ARG A 260 -0.60 -15.97 6.33
N ILE A 261 -1.68 -16.38 5.71
CA ILE A 261 -2.08 -15.94 4.38
C ILE A 261 -3.21 -14.92 4.53
N VAL A 262 -3.16 -13.86 3.74
CA VAL A 262 -4.23 -12.87 3.61
C VAL A 262 -4.65 -12.81 2.15
N LEU A 263 -5.93 -13.03 1.92
CA LEU A 263 -6.57 -12.88 0.62
C LEU A 263 -7.46 -11.64 0.65
N TYR A 264 -7.50 -10.87 -0.43
CA TYR A 264 -8.51 -9.82 -0.56
C TYR A 264 -9.85 -10.46 -0.92
N ASP A 265 -10.94 -9.96 -0.36
CA ASP A 265 -12.29 -10.38 -0.75
C ASP A 265 -12.55 -10.20 -2.25
N THR A 266 -12.01 -9.14 -2.86
CA THR A 266 -12.04 -8.88 -4.31
C THR A 266 -11.25 -9.88 -5.15
N LEU A 267 -10.39 -10.70 -4.56
CA LEU A 267 -9.67 -11.77 -5.26
C LEU A 267 -10.54 -13.03 -5.40
N ILE A 268 -11.45 -13.29 -4.47
CA ILE A 268 -12.21 -14.53 -4.45
C ILE A 268 -13.57 -14.28 -5.09
N LYS A 269 -13.88 -14.98 -6.19
CA LYS A 269 -15.14 -14.78 -6.90
C LYS A 269 -16.34 -15.10 -6.00
N GLY A 270 -17.32 -14.19 -5.99
CA GLY A 270 -18.55 -14.33 -5.21
C GLY A 270 -18.38 -14.22 -3.68
N TYR A 271 -17.18 -13.94 -3.18
CA TYR A 271 -16.96 -13.83 -1.74
C TYR A 271 -17.41 -12.46 -1.23
N SER A 272 -18.23 -12.47 -0.18
CA SER A 272 -18.59 -11.25 0.55
C SER A 272 -18.41 -11.49 2.04
N ILE A 273 -17.84 -10.51 2.73
CA ILE A 273 -17.72 -10.53 4.18
C ILE A 273 -19.08 -10.10 4.75
N SER A 274 -19.83 -11.05 5.30
CA SER A 274 -21.13 -10.77 5.95
C SER A 274 -20.95 -10.08 7.31
N GLU A 275 -21.87 -9.18 7.67
CA GLU A 275 -21.94 -8.57 9.01
C GLU A 275 -22.57 -9.51 10.06
N ASN A 276 -23.32 -10.53 9.65
CA ASN A 276 -23.96 -11.50 10.54
C ASN A 276 -23.53 -12.94 10.23
N LYS A 277 -23.07 -13.67 11.25
CA LYS A 277 -22.61 -15.07 11.16
C LYS A 277 -23.72 -16.09 10.86
N ASP A 278 -24.99 -15.68 10.87
CA ASP A 278 -26.15 -16.60 10.82
C ASP A 278 -26.93 -16.58 9.48
N ASP A 279 -26.72 -15.61 8.59
CA ASP A 279 -27.49 -15.48 7.33
C ASP A 279 -26.89 -16.26 6.12
N ASP A 280 -25.74 -16.92 6.30
CA ASP A 280 -24.92 -17.39 5.17
C ASP A 280 -25.26 -18.80 4.65
N LYS A 281 -26.15 -19.57 5.30
CA LYS A 281 -26.57 -20.88 4.76
C LYS A 281 -27.49 -20.76 3.54
N GLU A 282 -28.23 -19.67 3.40
CA GLU A 282 -29.14 -19.47 2.26
C GLU A 282 -28.40 -18.96 1.01
N LYS A 283 -27.46 -18.01 1.15
CA LYS A 283 -26.82 -17.35 0.01
C LYS A 283 -25.81 -18.22 -0.75
N ILE A 284 -25.14 -19.14 -0.07
CA ILE A 284 -24.20 -20.08 -0.73
C ILE A 284 -25.00 -21.18 -1.47
N SER A 285 -26.13 -21.64 -0.92
CA SER A 285 -26.99 -22.62 -1.60
C SER A 285 -27.69 -22.05 -2.84
N GLU A 286 -28.00 -20.75 -2.88
CA GLU A 286 -28.57 -20.10 -4.06
C GLU A 286 -27.55 -19.93 -5.20
N ALA A 287 -26.27 -19.70 -4.87
CA ALA A 287 -25.19 -19.63 -5.86
C ALA A 287 -24.83 -21.02 -6.44
N GLU A 288 -24.89 -22.09 -5.64
CA GLU A 288 -24.65 -23.45 -6.11
C GLU A 288 -25.86 -24.05 -6.87
N SER A 289 -27.10 -23.71 -6.47
CA SER A 289 -28.31 -24.25 -7.11
C SER A 289 -28.65 -23.59 -8.45
N THR A 290 -28.17 -22.37 -8.71
CA THR A 290 -28.40 -21.67 -9.99
C THR A 290 -27.57 -22.20 -11.16
N LEU A 291 -26.60 -23.10 -10.92
CA LEU A 291 -25.83 -23.77 -11.97
C LEU A 291 -26.58 -24.91 -12.68
N THR A 292 -27.71 -25.40 -12.14
CA THR A 292 -28.37 -26.63 -12.66
C THR A 292 -29.75 -26.48 -13.29
N HIS A 293 -30.42 -25.31 -13.25
CA HIS A 293 -31.72 -25.18 -13.93
C HIS A 293 -32.02 -23.77 -14.43
N ARG A 294 -31.82 -23.53 -15.74
CA ARG A 294 -32.75 -22.68 -16.51
C ARG A 294 -32.65 -22.94 -18.02
N LYS A 295 -33.46 -23.89 -18.49
CA LYS A 295 -34.04 -23.84 -19.83
C LYS A 295 -35.33 -22.99 -19.77
N THR A 296 -35.62 -22.37 -20.91
CA THR A 296 -36.87 -21.69 -21.33
C THR A 296 -37.18 -20.27 -20.83
N ASN A 297 -36.93 -19.34 -21.77
CA ASN A 297 -37.78 -18.31 -22.36
C ASN A 297 -38.16 -17.00 -21.65
N ASP A 298 -37.79 -15.94 -22.37
CA ASP A 298 -38.38 -14.60 -22.54
C ASP A 298 -38.51 -13.66 -21.34
N VAL A 299 -37.67 -12.60 -21.32
CA VAL A 299 -38.00 -11.26 -21.85
C VAL A 299 -36.68 -10.50 -22.07
N GLN A 300 -36.45 -10.02 -23.29
CA GLN A 300 -35.38 -9.08 -23.64
C GLN A 300 -35.69 -7.71 -23.03
N GLN A 301 -34.82 -7.21 -22.15
CA GLN A 301 -34.20 -5.88 -22.29
C GLN A 301 -33.13 -5.63 -21.22
N THR A 302 -31.92 -5.35 -21.71
CA THR A 302 -30.82 -4.60 -21.05
C THR A 302 -30.39 -5.02 -19.66
N ASN A 303 -29.63 -6.12 -19.57
CA ASN A 303 -28.60 -6.28 -18.55
C ASN A 303 -27.32 -6.77 -19.22
N LYS A 304 -26.36 -5.85 -19.44
CA LYS A 304 -24.95 -6.25 -19.57
C LYS A 304 -24.63 -6.98 -18.25
N LYS A 305 -24.63 -8.32 -18.26
CA LYS A 305 -24.13 -9.14 -17.15
C LYS A 305 -22.75 -8.59 -16.80
N LYS A 306 -22.65 -7.88 -15.68
CA LYS A 306 -21.37 -7.44 -15.12
C LYS A 306 -20.67 -8.75 -14.79
N ALA A 307 -19.59 -9.08 -15.51
CA ALA A 307 -18.79 -10.25 -15.17
C ALA A 307 -18.44 -10.15 -13.69
N GLU A 308 -18.79 -11.19 -12.92
CA GLU A 308 -18.40 -11.27 -11.52
C GLU A 308 -16.87 -11.22 -11.45
N LYS A 309 -16.36 -10.25 -10.70
CA LYS A 309 -14.93 -10.05 -10.53
C LYS A 309 -14.39 -11.06 -9.51
N GLY A 310 -13.12 -11.40 -9.63
CA GLY A 310 -12.43 -12.37 -8.78
C GLY A 310 -12.03 -13.62 -9.55
N CYS A 311 -11.18 -14.42 -8.92
CA CYS A 311 -10.62 -15.65 -9.41
C CYS A 311 -11.43 -16.84 -8.91
N GLU A 312 -11.50 -17.89 -9.72
CA GLU A 312 -11.99 -19.20 -9.30
C GLU A 312 -11.02 -19.82 -8.27
N PRO A 313 -11.46 -20.80 -7.44
CA PRO A 313 -10.61 -21.40 -6.43
C PRO A 313 -9.26 -21.93 -6.95
N GLU A 314 -9.26 -22.58 -8.11
CA GLU A 314 -8.03 -23.11 -8.75
C GLU A 314 -7.04 -22.00 -9.13
N GLU A 315 -7.54 -20.85 -9.59
CA GLU A 315 -6.72 -19.69 -9.96
C GLU A 315 -6.14 -19.03 -8.72
N VAL A 316 -6.91 -18.93 -7.62
CA VAL A 316 -6.40 -18.45 -6.32
C VAL A 316 -5.27 -19.36 -5.82
N LEU A 317 -5.39 -20.68 -6.00
CA LEU A 317 -4.31 -21.61 -5.68
C LEU A 317 -3.06 -21.37 -6.54
N ALA A 318 -3.20 -21.07 -7.83
CA ALA A 318 -2.08 -20.74 -8.70
C ALA A 318 -1.34 -19.46 -8.22
N VAL A 319 -2.09 -18.44 -7.80
CA VAL A 319 -1.54 -17.22 -7.18
C VAL A 319 -0.78 -17.58 -5.90
N LEU A 320 -1.33 -18.43 -5.04
CA LEU A 320 -0.66 -18.86 -3.81
C LEU A 320 0.58 -19.72 -4.07
N CYS A 321 0.61 -20.52 -5.13
CA CYS A 321 1.82 -21.23 -5.58
C CYS A 321 2.95 -20.24 -5.90
N HIS A 322 2.64 -19.14 -6.59
CA HIS A 322 3.61 -18.07 -6.87
C HIS A 322 4.15 -17.46 -5.57
N GLU A 323 3.26 -17.12 -4.64
CA GLU A 323 3.62 -16.58 -3.32
C GLU A 323 4.47 -17.55 -2.49
N PHE A 324 4.14 -18.84 -2.48
CA PHE A 324 4.97 -19.86 -1.85
C PHE A 324 6.35 -20.00 -2.49
N GLY A 325 6.48 -19.70 -3.79
CA GLY A 325 7.76 -19.59 -4.47
C GLY A 325 8.68 -18.54 -3.81
N HIS A 326 8.16 -17.36 -3.48
CA HIS A 326 8.92 -16.32 -2.77
C HIS A 326 9.39 -16.78 -1.39
N TRP A 327 8.58 -17.58 -0.69
CA TRP A 327 9.00 -18.18 0.57
C TRP A 327 10.07 -19.25 0.39
N SER A 328 9.86 -20.20 -0.54
CA SER A 328 10.77 -21.33 -0.78
C SER A 328 12.16 -20.86 -1.20
N LEU A 329 12.22 -19.84 -2.06
CA LEU A 329 13.47 -19.22 -2.53
C LEU A 329 14.04 -18.18 -1.55
N SER A 330 13.45 -18.03 -0.37
CA SER A 330 13.90 -17.11 0.68
C SER A 330 14.01 -15.64 0.24
N HIS A 331 13.23 -15.21 -0.75
CA HIS A 331 13.25 -13.83 -1.26
C HIS A 331 13.00 -12.80 -0.14
N ASN A 332 12.09 -13.10 0.79
CA ASN A 332 11.80 -12.22 1.92
C ASN A 332 12.98 -12.10 2.90
N LEU A 333 13.76 -13.17 3.10
CA LEU A 333 14.95 -13.13 3.95
C LEU A 333 16.06 -12.34 3.27
N ILE A 334 16.26 -12.54 1.96
CA ILE A 334 17.25 -11.79 1.17
C ILE A 334 16.92 -10.30 1.20
N ASN A 335 15.66 -9.93 0.96
CA ASN A 335 15.22 -8.53 1.01
C ASN A 335 15.42 -7.91 2.40
N LEU A 336 15.20 -8.68 3.47
CA LEU A 336 15.46 -8.24 4.85
C LEU A 336 16.96 -8.03 5.12
N CYS A 337 17.83 -8.90 4.60
CA CYS A 337 19.28 -8.72 4.73
C CYS A 337 19.76 -7.50 3.94
N ILE A 338 19.27 -7.30 2.72
CA ILE A 338 19.61 -6.13 1.88
C ILE A 338 19.17 -4.84 2.57
N SER A 339 17.98 -4.83 3.18
CA SER A 339 17.49 -3.64 3.87
C SER A 339 18.37 -3.29 5.07
N PHE A 340 18.87 -4.27 5.84
CA PHE A 340 19.78 -3.99 6.96
C PHE A 340 21.20 -3.57 6.56
N VAL A 341 21.68 -3.97 5.39
CA VAL A 341 22.98 -3.50 4.86
C VAL A 341 22.88 -2.07 4.35
N SER A 342 21.70 -1.67 3.85
CA SER A 342 21.45 -0.32 3.32
C SER A 342 21.10 0.71 4.39
N LEU A 343 20.69 0.24 5.57
CA LEU A 343 20.27 1.04 6.72
C LEU A 343 21.48 1.52 7.51
#